data_AF-A0A925LTK8-F1
#
_entry.id   AF-A0A925LTK8-F1
#
_cell.length_a   1.000
_cell.length_b   1.000
_cell.length_c   1.000
_cell.angle_alpha   90.00
_cell.angle_beta   90.00
_cell.angle_gamma   90.00
#
_symmetry.space_group_name_H-M   'P 1'
#
loop_
_entity.id
_entity.type
_entity.pdbx_description
1 polymer ?
#
loop_
_entity_poly.entity_id
_entity_poly.type
_entity_poly.pdbx_seq_one_letter_code
_entity_poly.pdbx_strand_id
1 'polypeptide(L)'
;NDIGQTYQGPVVLIIDALCYSTTDIFAAGFQDHGIGTILGVSANTGAGGANVWDYGLLQEFLDGSDTVLPSLPKGADFRVAIRRTTRVGAQSGVPLEELGVQPHEEHRLTYRDVMEGNVDLINRAAGILDAQPKQSLTASAVKGPGGVWVIKFRPSNIDRVDVFLNGRPEESHDVRKNRKAYSAALPKNRIQKTGNFAELRGFRDGELVVSTRLQFPT
;
A
#
# COMPACT_ATOMS: atom_id res chain seq x y z
N ASN A 1 -5.73 -3.40 -5.92
CA ASN A 1 -5.60 -4.87 -6.07
C ASN A 1 -6.89 -5.51 -5.54
N ASP A 2 -7.22 -6.74 -5.94
CA ASP A 2 -8.51 -7.33 -5.58
C ASP A 2 -8.53 -8.10 -4.25
N ILE A 3 -7.40 -8.12 -3.53
CA ILE A 3 -7.23 -8.87 -2.29
C ILE A 3 -7.60 -8.08 -1.02
N GLY A 4 -7.68 -6.75 -1.11
CA GLY A 4 -7.94 -5.87 0.04
C GLY A 4 -6.74 -5.76 0.99
N GLN A 5 -6.94 -5.19 2.17
CA GLN A 5 -5.90 -5.05 3.19
C GLN A 5 -5.71 -6.37 3.94
N THR A 6 -4.54 -6.97 3.78
CA THR A 6 -4.18 -8.25 4.43
C THR A 6 -3.52 -8.03 5.79
N TYR A 7 -2.67 -7.01 5.91
CA TYR A 7 -2.04 -6.60 7.16
C TYR A 7 -2.72 -5.34 7.72
N GLN A 8 -3.20 -5.42 8.96
CA GLN A 8 -4.00 -4.36 9.60
C GLN A 8 -3.27 -3.67 10.77
N GLY A 9 -2.05 -4.10 11.07
CA GLY A 9 -1.22 -3.51 12.12
C GLY A 9 -0.50 -2.25 11.64
N PRO A 10 0.14 -1.53 12.58
CA PRO A 10 1.03 -0.42 12.22
C PRO A 10 2.22 -0.91 11.41
N VAL A 11 2.69 -0.07 10.48
CA VAL A 11 3.85 -0.35 9.62
C VAL A 11 4.82 0.82 9.69
N VAL A 12 6.11 0.50 9.70
CA VAL A 12 7.20 1.46 9.52
C VAL A 12 8.02 1.00 8.32
N LEU A 13 8.31 1.93 7.43
CA LEU A 13 9.20 1.71 6.29
C LEU A 13 10.56 2.32 6.59
N ILE A 14 11.62 1.53 6.45
CA ILE A 14 13.00 2.00 6.56
C ILE A 14 13.54 2.25 5.15
N ILE A 15 14.16 3.42 4.95
CA ILE A 15 14.78 3.81 3.67
C ILE A 15 16.21 4.34 3.87
N ASP A 16 16.99 4.35 2.80
CA ASP A 16 18.32 4.94 2.73
C ASP A 16 18.56 5.60 1.37
N ALA A 17 19.74 6.23 1.22
CA ALA A 17 20.17 6.84 -0.05
C ALA A 17 20.48 5.81 -1.17
N LEU A 18 20.38 4.51 -0.89
CA LEU A 18 20.58 3.42 -1.85
C LEU A 18 19.26 2.84 -2.38
N CYS A 19 18.13 3.37 -1.93
CA CYS A 19 16.82 3.07 -2.49
C CYS A 19 16.66 3.79 -3.85
N TYR A 20 16.74 3.04 -4.95
CA TYR A 20 16.50 3.51 -6.32
C TYR A 20 15.33 2.78 -7.01
N SER A 21 14.83 3.33 -8.11
CA SER A 21 13.89 2.64 -9.02
C SER A 21 12.59 2.27 -8.32
N THR A 22 12.19 1.00 -8.38
CA THR A 22 10.94 0.52 -7.78
C THR A 22 10.88 0.77 -6.27
N THR A 23 12.01 0.89 -5.58
CA THR A 23 12.02 1.23 -4.14
C THR A 23 11.69 2.69 -3.88
N ASP A 24 12.13 3.63 -4.73
CA ASP A 24 11.67 5.04 -4.70
C ASP A 24 10.16 5.11 -4.91
N ILE A 25 9.66 4.40 -5.93
CA ILE A 25 8.23 4.39 -6.28
C ILE A 25 7.40 3.81 -5.12
N PHE A 26 7.89 2.74 -4.48
CA PHE A 26 7.24 2.15 -3.32
C PHE A 26 7.23 3.11 -2.13
N ALA A 27 8.36 3.72 -1.78
CA ALA A 27 8.46 4.67 -0.67
C ALA A 27 7.59 5.91 -0.91
N ALA A 28 7.55 6.40 -2.15
CA ALA A 28 6.68 7.49 -2.56
C ALA A 28 5.21 7.12 -2.38
N GLY A 29 4.78 5.97 -2.92
CA GLY A 29 3.41 5.49 -2.75
C GLY A 29 3.04 5.27 -1.28
N PHE A 30 3.96 4.76 -0.47
CA PHE A 30 3.77 4.58 0.97
C PHE A 30 3.53 5.90 1.70
N GLN A 31 4.32 6.94 1.37
CA GLN A 31 4.15 8.29 1.91
C GLN A 31 2.87 8.96 1.40
N ASP A 32 2.64 8.93 0.09
CA ASP A 32 1.56 9.63 -0.59
C ASP A 32 0.16 9.17 -0.16
N HIS A 33 0.06 7.91 0.29
CA HIS A 33 -1.19 7.32 0.80
C HIS A 33 -1.22 7.23 2.34
N GLY A 34 -0.23 7.77 3.04
CA GLY A 34 -0.20 7.79 4.51
C GLY A 34 -0.23 6.41 5.16
N ILE A 35 0.45 5.42 4.57
CA ILE A 35 0.40 4.02 5.03
C ILE A 35 1.05 3.84 6.41
N GLY A 36 2.07 4.65 6.72
CA GLY A 36 2.76 4.63 8.00
C GLY A 36 3.94 5.61 8.03
N THR A 37 4.75 5.51 9.07
CA THR A 37 5.95 6.34 9.23
C THR A 37 7.09 5.80 8.35
N ILE A 38 7.87 6.72 7.80
CA ILE A 38 9.11 6.41 7.06
C ILE A 38 10.27 6.87 7.93
N LEU A 39 11.14 5.93 8.28
CA LEU A 39 12.37 6.15 9.03
C LEU A 39 13.55 6.07 8.06
N GLY A 40 14.23 7.17 7.83
CA GLY A 40 15.38 7.23 6.94
C GLY A 40 16.70 7.16 7.69
N VAL A 41 17.68 6.46 7.15
CA VAL A 41 19.10 6.62 7.57
C VAL A 41 19.85 7.64 6.71
N SER A 42 19.14 8.30 5.80
CA SER A 42 19.59 9.38 4.94
C SER A 42 18.41 10.33 4.70
N ALA A 43 18.71 11.57 4.31
CA ALA A 43 17.69 12.62 4.14
C ALA A 43 16.73 12.33 2.97
N ASN A 44 17.16 11.58 1.96
CA ASN A 44 16.35 11.21 0.81
C ASN A 44 16.74 9.81 0.33
N THR A 45 15.81 9.16 -0.36
CA THR A 45 16.13 8.06 -1.28
C THR A 45 16.96 8.54 -2.48
N GLY A 46 17.44 7.59 -3.28
CA GLY A 46 18.33 7.83 -4.41
C GLY A 46 17.71 8.55 -5.61
N ALA A 47 16.38 8.68 -5.65
CA ALA A 47 15.65 9.47 -6.65
C ALA A 47 15.80 8.96 -8.10
N GLY A 48 15.87 7.64 -8.29
CA GLY A 48 15.97 6.99 -9.60
C GLY A 48 14.61 6.52 -10.12
N GLY A 49 13.66 7.43 -10.34
CA GLY A 49 12.29 7.13 -10.75
C GLY A 49 12.08 6.93 -12.26
N ALA A 50 13.14 6.96 -13.08
CA ALA A 50 13.04 6.88 -14.51
C ALA A 50 13.04 5.45 -15.05
N ASN A 51 12.24 5.20 -16.09
CA ASN A 51 12.36 3.95 -16.84
C ASN A 51 13.49 4.08 -17.87
N VAL A 52 14.20 2.96 -18.05
CA VAL A 52 15.38 2.88 -18.89
C VAL A 52 15.03 2.13 -20.17
N TRP A 53 15.39 2.71 -21.32
CA TRP A 53 15.35 2.03 -22.62
C TRP A 53 16.78 1.83 -23.11
N ASP A 54 17.08 0.63 -23.59
CA ASP A 54 18.33 0.36 -24.29
C ASP A 54 18.25 0.81 -25.75
N TYR A 55 19.40 0.84 -26.43
CA TYR A 55 19.49 1.32 -27.80
C TYR A 55 18.67 0.46 -28.77
N GLY A 56 18.64 -0.86 -28.56
CA GLY A 56 17.86 -1.78 -29.39
C GLY A 56 16.36 -1.50 -29.33
N LEU A 57 15.84 -1.26 -28.12
CA LEU A 57 14.43 -0.90 -27.93
C LEU A 57 14.09 0.46 -28.55
N LEU A 58 15.02 1.42 -28.53
CA LEU A 58 14.87 2.68 -29.25
C LEU A 58 14.81 2.47 -30.78
N GLN A 59 15.64 1.58 -31.32
CA GLN A 59 15.60 1.21 -32.74
C GLN A 59 14.26 0.58 -33.11
N GLU A 60 13.72 -0.32 -32.28
CA GLU A 60 12.42 -0.96 -32.50
C GLU A 60 11.27 0.07 -32.49
N PHE A 61 11.26 1.01 -31.53
CA PHE A 61 10.20 2.02 -31.45
C PHE A 61 10.24 3.07 -32.56
N LEU A 62 11.40 3.27 -33.20
CA LEU A 62 11.58 4.25 -34.28
C LEU A 62 11.54 3.63 -35.67
N ASP A 63 11.38 2.31 -35.78
CA ASP A 63 11.22 1.64 -37.06
C ASP A 63 9.99 2.17 -37.82
N GLY A 64 10.18 2.55 -39.09
CA GLY A 64 9.17 3.21 -39.89
C GLY A 64 8.96 4.71 -39.65
N SER A 65 9.75 5.34 -38.76
CA SER A 65 9.80 6.81 -38.63
C SER A 65 10.84 7.45 -39.58
N ASP A 66 10.81 8.77 -39.73
CA ASP A 66 11.84 9.51 -40.48
C ASP A 66 13.21 9.52 -39.77
N THR A 67 13.30 9.01 -38.53
CA THR A 67 14.52 8.97 -37.73
C THR A 67 15.15 7.58 -37.76
N VAL A 68 16.35 7.46 -38.34
CA VAL A 68 17.09 6.20 -38.43
C VAL A 68 18.19 6.16 -37.36
N LEU A 69 18.11 5.17 -36.47
CA LEU A 69 19.15 4.86 -35.50
C LEU A 69 20.03 3.70 -36.01
N PRO A 70 21.30 3.93 -36.41
CA PRO A 70 22.16 2.89 -36.99
C PRO A 70 22.74 1.95 -35.92
N SER A 71 23.01 0.69 -36.27
CA SER A 71 23.73 -0.22 -35.36
C SER A 71 25.06 0.37 -34.89
N LEU A 72 25.31 0.30 -33.58
CA LEU A 72 26.55 0.79 -33.00
C LEU A 72 27.71 -0.18 -33.28
N PRO A 73 28.93 0.34 -33.45
CA PRO A 73 30.08 -0.49 -33.80
C PRO A 73 30.47 -1.42 -32.66
N LYS A 74 31.04 -2.59 -33.02
CA LYS A 74 31.65 -3.55 -32.09
C LYS A 74 30.71 -4.05 -30.97
N GLY A 75 29.40 -4.08 -31.22
CA GLY A 75 28.42 -4.52 -30.22
C GLY A 75 28.26 -3.56 -29.04
N ALA A 76 28.62 -2.28 -29.22
CA ALA A 76 28.34 -1.25 -28.24
C ALA A 76 26.83 -1.05 -28.04
N ASP A 77 26.45 -0.63 -26.85
CA ASP A 77 25.08 -0.33 -26.45
C ASP A 77 25.09 0.84 -25.46
N PHE A 78 23.98 1.57 -25.35
CA PHE A 78 23.77 2.56 -24.31
C PHE A 78 22.33 2.56 -23.87
N ARG A 79 22.10 3.14 -22.70
CA ARG A 79 20.78 3.23 -22.08
C ARG A 79 20.39 4.68 -21.88
N VAL A 80 19.12 4.99 -22.10
CA VAL A 80 18.55 6.32 -21.93
C VAL A 80 17.42 6.26 -20.89
N ALA A 81 17.45 7.18 -19.94
CA ALA A 81 16.32 7.43 -19.05
C ALA A 81 15.27 8.29 -19.80
N ILE A 82 14.08 7.74 -20.05
CA ILE A 82 13.09 8.36 -20.94
C ILE A 82 11.92 9.02 -20.18
N ARG A 83 11.20 8.26 -19.34
CA ARG A 83 10.03 8.82 -18.61
C ARG A 83 10.37 8.96 -17.15
N ARG A 84 9.94 10.07 -16.57
CA ARG A 84 10.04 10.35 -15.14
C ARG A 84 8.76 9.90 -14.45
N THR A 85 8.88 9.29 -13.28
CA THR A 85 7.73 9.02 -12.42
C THR A 85 7.29 10.29 -11.70
N THR A 86 5.98 10.49 -11.57
CA THR A 86 5.39 11.54 -10.75
C THR A 86 4.69 10.94 -9.54
N ARG A 87 4.75 11.68 -8.44
CA ARG A 87 4.11 11.38 -7.15
C ARG A 87 2.58 11.45 -7.28
N VAL A 88 1.88 10.86 -6.31
CA VAL A 88 0.41 10.81 -6.24
C VAL A 88 -0.09 11.30 -4.87
N GLY A 89 -1.39 11.18 -4.60
CA GLY A 89 -1.96 11.54 -3.29
C GLY A 89 -1.65 12.99 -2.92
N ALA A 90 -1.15 13.21 -1.71
CA ALA A 90 -0.82 14.54 -1.20
C ALA A 90 0.30 15.26 -1.98
N GLN A 91 1.16 14.52 -2.69
CA GLN A 91 2.28 15.05 -3.46
C GLN A 91 2.04 15.01 -4.98
N SER A 92 0.77 14.90 -5.40
CA SER A 92 0.42 14.66 -6.80
C SER A 92 1.12 15.62 -7.77
N GLY A 93 1.80 15.05 -8.78
CA GLY A 93 2.47 15.80 -9.84
C GLY A 93 3.93 16.18 -9.55
N VAL A 94 4.41 16.03 -8.32
CA VAL A 94 5.83 16.25 -7.99
C VAL A 94 6.69 15.18 -8.69
N PRO A 95 7.77 15.55 -9.40
CA PRO A 95 8.70 14.56 -9.95
C PRO A 95 9.38 13.75 -8.86
N LEU A 96 9.54 12.44 -9.08
CA LEU A 96 10.31 11.59 -8.17
C LEU A 96 11.81 11.61 -8.50
N GLU A 97 12.14 11.75 -9.78
CA GLU A 97 13.53 11.90 -10.24
C GLU A 97 14.16 13.14 -9.61
N GLU A 98 15.44 13.05 -9.24
CA GLU A 98 16.25 14.12 -8.59
C GLU A 98 15.83 14.48 -7.15
N LEU A 99 14.56 14.32 -6.78
CA LEU A 99 14.03 14.69 -5.46
C LEU A 99 13.94 13.51 -4.48
N GLY A 100 13.53 12.33 -4.97
CA GLY A 100 13.34 11.14 -4.15
C GLY A 100 12.22 11.28 -3.12
N VAL A 101 12.37 10.57 -2.01
CA VAL A 101 11.42 10.53 -0.90
C VAL A 101 12.15 10.93 0.37
N GLN A 102 11.66 12.01 1.00
CA GLN A 102 12.15 12.44 2.30
C GLN A 102 11.46 11.61 3.41
N PRO A 103 12.19 11.08 4.40
CA PRO A 103 11.59 10.36 5.50
C PRO A 103 10.83 11.31 6.44
N HIS A 104 9.94 10.75 7.24
CA HIS A 104 9.27 11.50 8.30
C HIS A 104 10.20 11.73 9.50
N GLU A 105 11.07 10.75 9.77
CA GLU A 105 12.08 10.80 10.82
C GLU A 105 13.42 10.31 10.29
N GLU A 106 14.51 10.93 10.74
CA GLU A 106 15.87 10.50 10.41
C GLU A 106 16.54 9.81 11.61
N HIS A 107 17.16 8.66 11.36
CA HIS A 107 18.02 7.95 12.30
C HIS A 107 19.47 7.99 11.83
N ARG A 108 20.32 8.69 12.57
CA ARG A 108 21.77 8.67 12.30
C ARG A 108 22.35 7.34 12.77
N LEU A 109 22.97 6.62 11.85
CA LEU A 109 23.59 5.33 12.15
C LEU A 109 24.60 5.48 13.30
N THR A 110 24.44 4.61 14.29
CA THR A 110 25.34 4.50 15.43
C THR A 110 26.45 3.49 15.13
N TYR A 111 27.45 3.41 16.01
CA TYR A 111 28.44 2.34 15.97
C TYR A 111 27.78 0.95 16.00
N ARG A 112 26.76 0.78 16.85
CA ARG A 112 26.05 -0.50 17.01
C ARG A 112 25.23 -0.84 15.77
N ASP A 113 24.76 0.15 15.03
CA ASP A 113 24.08 -0.12 13.78
C ASP A 113 25.01 -0.74 12.74
N VAL A 114 26.23 -0.21 12.66
CA VAL A 114 27.26 -0.72 11.74
C VAL A 114 27.82 -2.07 12.20
N MET A 115 28.04 -2.25 13.51
CA MET A 115 28.82 -3.37 14.04
C MET A 115 27.98 -4.50 14.65
N GLU A 116 26.74 -4.24 15.03
CA GLU A 116 25.86 -5.20 15.72
C GLU A 116 24.60 -5.52 14.91
N GLY A 117 24.57 -5.17 13.62
CA GLY A 117 23.44 -5.51 12.75
C GLY A 117 22.21 -4.63 12.97
N ASN A 118 22.40 -3.30 12.98
CA ASN A 118 21.31 -2.31 13.01
C ASN A 118 20.46 -2.34 14.29
N VAL A 119 21.02 -2.75 15.44
CA VAL A 119 20.25 -2.90 16.69
C VAL A 119 19.57 -1.59 17.11
N ASP A 120 20.25 -0.45 17.03
CA ASP A 120 19.68 0.83 17.47
C ASP A 120 18.63 1.35 16.47
N LEU A 121 18.84 1.15 15.17
CA LEU A 121 17.86 1.42 14.12
C LEU A 121 16.60 0.57 14.25
N ILE A 122 16.75 -0.73 14.51
CA ILE A 122 15.62 -1.64 14.74
C ILE A 122 14.86 -1.25 16.01
N ASN A 123 15.58 -0.90 17.09
CA ASN A 123 14.95 -0.41 18.32
C ASN A 123 14.18 0.90 18.08
N ARG A 124 14.73 1.80 17.27
CA ARG A 124 14.03 3.03 16.87
C ARG A 124 12.74 2.73 16.10
N ALA A 125 12.81 1.86 15.10
CA ALA A 125 11.63 1.44 14.34
C ALA A 125 10.58 0.74 15.21
N ALA A 126 11.01 -0.12 16.13
CA ALA A 126 10.12 -0.78 17.10
C ALA A 126 9.43 0.22 18.03
N GLY A 127 10.14 1.26 18.48
CA GLY A 127 9.55 2.35 19.26
C GLY A 127 8.47 3.11 18.50
N ILE A 128 8.68 3.38 17.21
CA ILE A 128 7.67 4.01 16.35
C ILE A 128 6.44 3.10 16.21
N LEU A 129 6.63 1.79 16.02
CA LEU A 129 5.53 0.83 15.91
C LEU A 129 4.72 0.70 17.22
N ASP A 130 5.39 0.72 18.37
CA ASP A 130 4.71 0.54 19.66
C ASP A 130 3.87 1.77 20.06
N ALA A 131 4.29 2.96 19.63
CA ALA A 131 3.55 4.20 19.83
C ALA A 131 2.28 4.30 18.95
N GLN A 132 2.15 3.47 17.92
CA GLN A 132 1.00 3.51 17.01
C GLN A 132 -0.17 2.66 17.52
N PRO A 133 -1.41 3.11 17.28
CA PRO A 133 -2.59 2.34 17.64
C PRO A 133 -2.65 1.04 16.83
N LYS A 134 -3.02 -0.04 17.50
CA LYS A 134 -3.27 -1.35 16.87
C LYS A 134 -4.78 -1.51 16.69
N GLN A 135 -5.21 -1.88 15.49
CA GLN A 135 -6.61 -2.19 15.19
C GLN A 135 -6.73 -3.51 14.45
N SER A 136 -7.92 -4.10 14.49
CA SER A 136 -8.23 -5.28 13.70
C SER A 136 -9.71 -5.37 13.37
N LEU A 137 -10.03 -5.81 12.17
CA LEU A 137 -11.35 -6.18 11.71
C LEU A 137 -11.28 -7.57 11.09
N THR A 138 -11.62 -8.57 11.89
CA THR A 138 -11.74 -9.95 11.40
C THR A 138 -13.18 -10.19 10.97
N ALA A 139 -13.37 -10.81 9.82
CA ALA A 139 -14.69 -11.08 9.28
C ALA A 139 -14.76 -12.45 8.62
N SER A 140 -15.95 -13.05 8.60
CA SER A 140 -16.24 -14.27 7.86
C SER A 140 -17.66 -14.25 7.33
N ALA A 141 -17.85 -14.85 6.15
CA ALA A 141 -19.16 -15.04 5.55
C ALA A 141 -19.68 -16.44 5.89
N VAL A 142 -20.90 -16.53 6.41
CA VAL A 142 -21.57 -17.81 6.70
C VAL A 142 -22.99 -17.81 6.12
N LYS A 143 -23.47 -18.97 5.67
CA LYS A 143 -24.89 -19.12 5.31
C LYS A 143 -25.73 -19.25 6.58
N GLY A 144 -26.64 -18.31 6.78
CA GLY A 144 -27.66 -18.34 7.83
C GLY A 144 -28.90 -19.14 7.41
N PRO A 145 -29.92 -19.18 8.28
CA PRO A 145 -31.20 -19.85 8.01
C PRO A 145 -31.83 -19.37 6.70
N GLY A 146 -32.35 -20.31 5.91
CA GLY A 146 -32.95 -20.04 4.61
C GLY A 146 -31.94 -19.67 3.51
N GLY A 147 -30.63 -19.82 3.73
CA GLY A 147 -29.59 -19.57 2.71
C GLY A 147 -29.23 -18.09 2.51
N VAL A 148 -29.59 -17.22 3.46
CA VAL A 148 -29.12 -15.81 3.49
C VAL A 148 -27.65 -15.81 3.88
N TRP A 149 -26.81 -15.06 3.17
CA TRP A 149 -25.44 -14.84 3.62
C TRP A 149 -25.40 -13.84 4.77
N VAL A 150 -24.69 -14.20 5.83
CA VAL A 150 -24.49 -13.36 7.02
C VAL A 150 -23.00 -13.15 7.20
N ILE A 151 -22.59 -11.88 7.28
CA ILE A 151 -21.22 -11.51 7.58
C ILE A 151 -21.09 -11.38 9.10
N LYS A 152 -20.26 -12.24 9.70
CA LYS A 152 -19.88 -12.13 11.12
C LYS A 152 -18.56 -11.41 11.22
N PHE A 153 -18.45 -10.43 12.11
CA PHE A 153 -17.20 -9.68 12.26
C PHE A 153 -16.91 -9.28 13.71
N ARG A 154 -15.62 -9.09 14.01
CA ARG A 154 -15.10 -8.65 15.31
C ARG A 154 -14.17 -7.46 15.11
N PRO A 155 -14.64 -6.24 15.42
CA PRO A 155 -13.81 -5.06 15.44
C PRO A 155 -13.01 -4.96 16.75
N SER A 156 -11.81 -4.39 16.68
CA SER A 156 -10.98 -4.00 17.82
C SER A 156 -10.38 -2.63 17.56
N ASN A 157 -10.50 -1.71 18.53
CA ASN A 157 -10.04 -0.32 18.43
C ASN A 157 -10.61 0.45 17.22
N ILE A 158 -11.92 0.29 17.01
CA ILE A 158 -12.75 0.81 15.91
C ILE A 158 -14.08 1.26 16.51
N ASP A 159 -14.60 2.39 16.06
CA ASP A 159 -15.84 3.00 16.55
C ASP A 159 -17.05 2.69 15.66
N ARG A 160 -16.85 2.51 14.35
CA ARG A 160 -17.91 2.18 13.39
C ARG A 160 -17.42 1.18 12.35
N VAL A 161 -18.29 0.27 11.94
CA VAL A 161 -18.05 -0.62 10.79
C VAL A 161 -19.15 -0.44 9.75
N ASP A 162 -18.76 -0.11 8.53
CA ASP A 162 -19.65 -0.05 7.37
C ASP A 162 -19.47 -1.32 6.52
N VAL A 163 -20.58 -1.94 6.12
CA VAL A 163 -20.61 -3.17 5.35
C VAL A 163 -21.13 -2.88 3.94
N PHE A 164 -20.35 -3.30 2.95
CA PHE A 164 -20.67 -3.16 1.53
C PHE A 164 -20.78 -4.53 0.86
N LEU A 165 -21.73 -4.68 -0.06
CA LEU A 165 -21.84 -5.82 -0.96
C LEU A 165 -21.62 -5.34 -2.39
N ASN A 166 -20.60 -5.86 -3.07
CA ASN A 166 -20.29 -5.48 -4.46
C ASN A 166 -20.18 -3.95 -4.65
N GLY A 167 -19.57 -3.27 -3.67
CA GLY A 167 -19.41 -1.81 -3.64
C GLY A 167 -20.66 -1.01 -3.23
N ARG A 168 -21.79 -1.67 -2.94
CA ARG A 168 -23.02 -1.00 -2.47
C ARG A 168 -23.12 -1.05 -0.95
N PRO A 169 -23.43 0.07 -0.27
CA PRO A 169 -23.61 0.07 1.18
C PRO A 169 -24.84 -0.75 1.57
N GLU A 170 -24.72 -1.56 2.62
CA GLU A 170 -25.80 -2.40 3.14
C GLU A 170 -26.16 -2.04 4.59
N GLU A 171 -25.19 -2.09 5.51
CA GLU A 171 -25.41 -1.79 6.93
C GLU A 171 -24.23 -0.99 7.51
N SER A 172 -24.51 -0.14 8.51
CA SER A 172 -23.52 0.52 9.35
C SER A 172 -23.74 0.16 10.81
N HIS A 173 -22.68 -0.16 11.53
CA HIS A 173 -22.73 -0.57 12.93
C HIS A 173 -21.79 0.26 13.79
N ASP A 174 -22.36 1.00 14.74
CA ASP A 174 -21.59 1.61 15.82
C ASP A 174 -21.11 0.53 16.81
N VAL A 175 -19.82 0.53 17.08
CA VAL A 175 -19.15 -0.43 17.97
C VAL A 175 -19.35 0.00 19.41
N ARG A 176 -20.01 -0.86 20.19
CA ARG A 176 -20.29 -0.65 21.61
C ARG A 176 -19.22 -1.31 22.47
N LYS A 177 -18.77 -0.63 23.52
CA LYS A 177 -17.74 -1.11 24.47
C LYS A 177 -17.99 -2.52 25.02
N ASN A 178 -19.25 -2.90 25.27
CA ASN A 178 -19.62 -4.19 25.84
C ASN A 178 -19.93 -5.29 24.80
N ARG A 179 -19.69 -5.03 23.50
CA ARG A 179 -20.00 -5.98 22.42
C ARG A 179 -18.80 -6.17 21.50
N LYS A 180 -18.30 -7.41 21.47
CA LYS A 180 -17.11 -7.81 20.71
C LYS A 180 -17.40 -8.41 19.33
N ALA A 181 -18.66 -8.74 19.03
CA ALA A 181 -19.04 -9.43 17.80
C ALA A 181 -20.36 -8.91 17.24
N TYR A 182 -20.41 -8.82 15.92
CA TYR A 182 -21.50 -8.26 15.15
C TYR A 182 -21.82 -9.15 13.96
N SER A 183 -22.99 -8.93 13.38
CA SER A 183 -23.44 -9.64 12.20
C SER A 183 -24.29 -8.71 11.32
N ALA A 184 -24.04 -8.74 10.02
CA ALA A 184 -24.84 -8.07 9.00
C ALA A 184 -25.45 -9.11 8.06
N ALA A 185 -26.74 -9.00 7.78
CA ALA A 185 -27.44 -9.91 6.88
C ALA A 185 -27.47 -9.33 5.47
N LEU A 186 -26.96 -10.08 4.50
CA LEU A 186 -26.87 -9.59 3.13
C LEU A 186 -28.15 -9.87 2.35
N PRO A 187 -28.61 -8.92 1.53
CA PRO A 187 -29.84 -9.05 0.78
C PRO A 187 -29.70 -10.11 -0.33
N LYS A 188 -30.45 -11.22 -0.19
CA LYS A 188 -30.44 -12.35 -1.13
C LYS A 188 -30.61 -11.94 -2.60
N ASN A 189 -31.47 -10.96 -2.87
CA ASN A 189 -31.78 -10.50 -4.22
C ASN A 189 -30.63 -9.74 -4.91
N ARG A 190 -29.58 -9.36 -4.18
CA ARG A 190 -28.39 -8.69 -4.72
C ARG A 190 -27.16 -9.59 -4.82
N ILE A 191 -27.26 -10.83 -4.37
CA ILE A 191 -26.18 -11.82 -4.45
C ILE A 191 -26.25 -12.48 -5.83
N GLN A 192 -25.21 -12.26 -6.62
CA GLN A 192 -25.07 -12.81 -7.97
C GLN A 192 -24.68 -14.29 -7.92
N LYS A 193 -24.69 -14.98 -9.06
CA LYS A 193 -24.24 -16.39 -9.12
C LYS A 193 -22.75 -16.54 -8.85
N THR A 194 -21.93 -15.58 -9.26
CA THR A 194 -20.47 -15.57 -9.11
C THR A 194 -19.96 -14.16 -8.85
N GLY A 195 -18.70 -14.04 -8.40
CA GLY A 195 -18.01 -12.74 -8.29
C GLY A 195 -18.47 -11.83 -7.16
N ASN A 196 -19.29 -12.33 -6.22
CA ASN A 196 -19.68 -11.53 -5.06
C ASN A 196 -18.50 -11.31 -4.13
N PHE A 197 -18.45 -10.11 -3.55
CA PHE A 197 -17.57 -9.83 -2.42
C PHE A 197 -18.26 -8.90 -1.43
N ALA A 198 -17.94 -9.09 -0.16
CA ALA A 198 -18.24 -8.13 0.89
C ALA A 198 -16.98 -7.33 1.22
N GLU A 199 -17.14 -6.03 1.41
CA GLU A 199 -16.09 -5.16 1.96
C GLU A 199 -16.61 -4.60 3.28
N LEU A 200 -15.78 -4.68 4.33
CA LEU A 200 -16.08 -4.04 5.60
C LEU A 200 -15.04 -2.97 5.85
N ARG A 201 -15.48 -1.77 6.17
CA ARG A 201 -14.64 -0.61 6.46
C ARG A 201 -14.80 -0.22 7.92
N GLY A 202 -13.72 -0.23 8.67
CA GLY A 202 -13.67 0.15 10.08
C GLY A 202 -13.14 1.57 10.26
N PHE A 203 -13.87 2.38 11.00
CA PHE A 203 -13.56 3.79 11.26
C PHE A 203 -13.27 4.03 12.74
N ARG A 204 -12.34 4.95 13.03
CA ARG A 204 -12.08 5.49 14.37
C ARG A 204 -11.97 7.00 14.27
N ASP A 205 -12.67 7.72 15.14
CA ASP A 205 -12.73 9.19 15.12
C ASP A 205 -13.12 9.79 13.74
N GLY A 206 -13.92 9.06 12.97
CA GLY A 206 -14.36 9.46 11.62
C GLY A 206 -13.38 9.10 10.49
N GLU A 207 -12.17 8.67 10.81
CA GLU A 207 -11.14 8.27 9.85
C GLU A 207 -11.19 6.76 9.55
N LEU A 208 -10.94 6.37 8.30
CA LEU A 208 -10.85 4.96 7.90
C LEU A 208 -9.54 4.37 8.42
N VAL A 209 -9.60 3.39 9.33
CA VAL A 209 -8.40 2.79 9.95
C VAL A 209 -8.14 1.35 9.54
N VAL A 210 -9.13 0.68 8.95
CA VAL A 210 -9.01 -0.70 8.46
C VAL A 210 -10.06 -1.01 7.39
N SER A 211 -9.71 -1.83 6.41
CA SER A 211 -10.66 -2.45 5.48
C SER A 211 -10.41 -3.96 5.42
N THR A 212 -11.45 -4.78 5.27
CA THR A 212 -11.29 -6.20 4.99
C THR A 212 -12.25 -6.61 3.89
N ARG A 213 -11.76 -7.42 2.95
CA ARG A 213 -12.55 -7.96 1.84
C ARG A 213 -12.76 -9.45 2.03
N LEU A 214 -13.98 -9.91 1.79
CA LEU A 214 -14.37 -11.31 1.81
C LEU A 214 -14.91 -11.69 0.44
N GLN A 215 -14.34 -12.72 -0.17
CA GLN A 215 -14.98 -13.38 -1.31
C GLN A 215 -15.94 -14.44 -0.79
N PHE A 216 -17.11 -14.54 -1.43
CA PHE A 216 -18.04 -15.63 -1.12
C PHE A 216 -17.54 -16.91 -1.80
N PRO A 217 -17.63 -18.05 -1.11
CA PRO A 217 -17.46 -19.34 -1.76
C PRO A 217 -18.43 -19.46 -2.94
N THR A 218 -17.91 -19.89 -4.09
CA THR A 218 -18.71 -20.35 -5.24
C THR A 218 -19.56 -21.55 -4.88
#